data_AF-A0A3L7V9K5-F1
#
_entry.id   AF-A0A3L7V9K5-F1
#
_cell.length_a   1.000
_cell.length_b   1.000
_cell.length_c   1.000
_cell.angle_alpha   90.00
_cell.angle_beta   90.00
_cell.angle_gamma   90.00
#
_symmetry.space_group_name_H-M   'P 1'
#
loop_
_entity.id
_entity.type
_entity.pdbx_description
1 polymer ?
#
loop_
_entity_poly.entity_id
_entity_poly.type
_entity_poly.pdbx_seq_one_letter_code
_entity_poly.pdbx_strand_id
1 'polypeptide(L)'
;MKKTLIGFLIPSIISVAFIGGCRQESREYLRALEAKDRLIESSHTARKDMIDSLGRKSLSHADRAMDEEGRLEEQSLYVQGRLDSFRPHVPNSALFAQASELARSLEQDRNSLLDQWVEASRDLNPDVAKELSSKIRDVELALAEASETAKRSRPFGTSAQTSSDAVLARELDPDERR
;
A
#
# COMPACT_ATOMS: atom_id res chain seq x y z
N MET A 1 30.95 11.70 -50.93
CA MET A 1 31.16 11.77 -49.46
C MET A 1 29.86 12.21 -48.79
N LYS A 2 28.98 11.29 -48.40
CA LYS A 2 27.73 11.56 -47.65
C LYS A 2 27.37 10.34 -46.80
N LYS A 3 28.12 10.06 -45.72
CA LYS A 3 27.82 8.92 -44.83
C LYS A 3 28.03 9.17 -43.34
N THR A 4 28.30 10.40 -42.90
CA THR A 4 28.71 10.67 -41.51
C THR A 4 27.70 11.46 -40.68
N LEU A 5 26.63 12.04 -41.25
CA LEU A 5 25.70 12.89 -40.48
C LEU A 5 24.61 12.13 -39.72
N ILE A 6 24.31 10.88 -40.09
CA ILE A 6 23.19 10.11 -39.49
C ILE A 6 23.62 9.40 -38.19
N GLY A 7 24.93 9.17 -37.98
CA GLY A 7 25.45 8.41 -36.85
C GLY A 7 25.38 9.12 -35.49
N PHE A 8 25.22 10.45 -35.46
CA PHE A 8 25.20 11.23 -34.21
C PHE A 8 23.80 11.60 -33.71
N LEU A 9 22.79 11.64 -34.60
CA LEU A 9 21.42 12.05 -34.23
C LEU A 9 20.65 10.93 -33.50
N ILE A 10 20.82 9.68 -33.95
CA ILE A 10 20.13 8.52 -33.37
C ILE A 10 20.53 8.26 -31.91
N PRO A 11 21.82 8.20 -31.53
CA PRO A 11 22.20 7.99 -30.13
C PRO A 11 21.76 9.15 -29.22
N SER A 12 21.74 10.39 -29.73
CA SER A 12 21.33 11.56 -28.96
C SER A 12 19.82 11.57 -28.66
N ILE A 13 18.97 11.19 -29.61
CA ILE A 13 17.52 11.04 -29.40
C ILE A 13 17.23 9.89 -28.43
N ILE A 14 17.96 8.78 -28.53
CA ILE A 14 17.83 7.64 -27.61
C ILE A 14 18.22 8.07 -26.18
N SER A 15 19.33 8.81 -26.00
CA SER A 15 19.71 9.32 -24.68
C SER A 15 18.70 10.30 -24.08
N VAL A 16 18.13 11.21 -24.87
CA VAL A 16 17.12 12.16 -24.37
C VAL A 16 15.81 11.44 -24.00
N ALA A 17 15.37 10.48 -24.81
CA ALA A 17 14.19 9.66 -24.51
C ALA A 17 14.39 8.80 -23.25
N PHE A 18 15.58 8.25 -23.05
CA PHE A 18 15.90 7.45 -21.87
C PHE A 18 15.94 8.31 -20.59
N ILE A 19 16.58 9.49 -20.64
CA ILE A 19 16.64 10.43 -19.50
C ILE A 19 15.25 11.00 -19.19
N GLY A 20 14.45 11.28 -20.22
CA GLY A 20 13.06 11.73 -20.08
C GLY A 20 12.16 10.67 -19.45
N GLY A 21 12.28 9.40 -19.90
CA GLY A 21 11.55 8.26 -19.37
C GLY A 21 11.81 8.03 -17.87
N CYS A 22 13.09 7.97 -17.46
CA CYS A 22 13.45 7.78 -16.05
C CYS A 22 12.91 8.90 -15.14
N ARG A 23 12.88 10.16 -15.62
CA ARG A 23 12.30 11.29 -14.87
C ARG A 23 10.78 11.19 -14.73
N GLN A 24 10.11 10.65 -15.73
CA GLN A 24 8.66 10.46 -15.68
C GLN A 24 8.29 9.34 -14.73
N GLU A 25 8.98 8.19 -14.79
CA GLU A 25 8.78 7.06 -13.87
C GLU A 25 9.00 7.46 -12.42
N SER A 26 10.07 8.22 -12.13
CA SER A 26 10.33 8.71 -10.76
C SER A 26 9.20 9.64 -10.27
N ARG A 27 8.64 10.45 -11.16
CA ARG A 27 7.53 11.36 -10.83
C ARG A 27 6.23 10.59 -10.59
N GLU A 28 5.96 9.57 -11.39
CA GLU A 28 4.79 8.71 -11.22
C GLU A 28 4.86 7.89 -9.94
N TYR A 29 6.05 7.37 -9.61
CA TYR A 29 6.32 6.72 -8.34
C TYR A 29 6.06 7.64 -7.14
N LEU A 30 6.63 8.86 -7.13
CA LEU A 30 6.41 9.82 -6.04
C LEU A 30 4.93 10.22 -5.89
N ARG A 31 4.23 10.41 -7.01
CA ARG A 31 2.78 10.69 -6.98
C ARG A 31 1.98 9.52 -6.43
N ALA A 32 2.38 8.28 -6.73
CA ALA A 32 1.72 7.10 -6.21
C ALA A 32 1.96 6.93 -4.71
N LEU A 33 3.15 7.29 -4.20
CA LEU A 33 3.40 7.35 -2.75
C LEU A 33 2.48 8.36 -2.06
N GLU A 34 2.45 9.59 -2.56
CA GLU A 34 1.59 10.64 -2.01
C GLU A 34 0.11 10.25 -2.08
N ALA A 35 -0.32 9.61 -3.18
CA ALA A 35 -1.68 9.11 -3.30
C ALA A 35 -1.99 8.04 -2.24
N LYS A 36 -1.04 7.15 -1.93
CA LYS A 36 -1.21 6.13 -0.91
C LYS A 36 -1.38 6.74 0.48
N ASP A 37 -0.55 7.71 0.84
CA ASP A 37 -0.63 8.41 2.13
C ASP A 37 -1.98 9.14 2.27
N ARG A 38 -2.46 9.80 1.21
CA ARG A 38 -3.77 10.45 1.19
C ARG A 38 -4.92 9.47 1.33
N LEU A 39 -4.82 8.26 0.77
CA LEU A 39 -5.84 7.22 0.93
C LEU A 39 -5.90 6.72 2.38
N ILE A 40 -4.75 6.58 3.05
CA ILE A 40 -4.68 6.21 4.48
C ILE A 40 -5.36 7.29 5.34
N GLU A 41 -5.06 8.57 5.09
CA GLU A 41 -5.72 9.70 5.77
C GLU A 41 -7.24 9.75 5.48
N SER A 42 -7.64 9.40 4.26
CA SER A 42 -9.07 9.35 3.89
C SER A 42 -9.78 8.20 4.60
N SER A 43 -9.15 7.03 4.72
CA SER A 43 -9.70 5.89 5.49
C SER A 43 -9.87 6.24 6.96
N HIS A 44 -8.87 6.91 7.55
CA HIS A 44 -8.97 7.45 8.91
C HIS A 44 -10.17 8.40 9.07
N THR A 45 -10.35 9.31 8.12
CA THR A 45 -11.47 10.26 8.12
C THR A 45 -12.81 9.53 8.02
N ALA A 46 -12.94 8.55 7.12
CA ALA A 46 -14.15 7.73 6.98
C ALA A 46 -14.48 6.97 8.28
N ARG A 47 -13.47 6.35 8.92
CA ARG A 47 -13.63 5.70 10.23
C ARG A 47 -14.13 6.68 11.30
N LYS A 48 -13.63 7.91 11.34
CA LYS A 48 -14.11 8.94 12.30
C LYS A 48 -15.54 9.38 12.00
N ASP A 49 -15.88 9.60 10.73
CA ASP A 49 -17.23 9.99 10.30
C ASP A 49 -18.25 8.90 10.64
N MET A 50 -17.86 7.63 10.54
CA MET A 50 -18.66 6.49 11.00
C MET A 50 -18.97 6.60 12.50
N ILE A 51 -17.95 6.79 13.34
CA ILE A 51 -18.12 6.92 14.80
C ILE A 51 -18.98 8.15 15.15
N ASP A 52 -18.75 9.29 14.50
CA ASP A 52 -19.55 10.49 14.72
C ASP A 52 -21.02 10.29 14.32
N SER A 53 -21.27 9.55 13.24
CA SER A 53 -22.61 9.22 12.77
C SER A 53 -23.34 8.26 13.71
N LEU A 54 -22.63 7.25 14.23
CA LEU A 54 -23.15 6.33 15.25
C LEU A 54 -23.50 7.08 16.55
N GLY A 55 -22.65 8.00 17.00
CA GLY A 55 -22.94 8.86 18.16
C GLY A 55 -24.18 9.74 17.99
N ARG A 56 -24.49 10.12 16.74
CA ARG A 56 -25.71 10.88 16.38
C ARG A 56 -26.91 9.98 16.05
N LYS A 57 -26.80 8.66 16.22
CA LYS A 57 -27.83 7.66 15.90
C LYS A 57 -28.26 7.67 14.43
N SER A 58 -27.38 8.10 13.52
CA SER A 58 -27.64 8.05 12.08
C SER A 58 -26.95 6.85 11.44
N LEU A 59 -27.66 5.73 11.40
CA LEU A 59 -27.16 4.48 10.85
C LEU A 59 -26.84 4.61 9.34
N SER A 60 -27.71 5.29 8.57
CA SER A 60 -27.47 5.49 7.13
C SER A 60 -26.18 6.27 6.82
N HIS A 61 -25.76 7.19 7.69
CA HIS A 61 -24.50 7.91 7.51
C HIS A 61 -23.31 7.06 7.95
N ALA A 62 -23.47 6.24 8.99
CA ALA A 62 -22.46 5.29 9.41
C ALA A 62 -22.20 4.23 8.33
N ASP A 63 -23.25 3.64 7.76
CA ASP A 63 -23.15 2.66 6.66
C ASP A 63 -22.41 3.25 5.45
N ARG A 64 -22.77 4.49 5.06
CA ARG A 64 -22.10 5.18 3.96
C ARG A 64 -20.61 5.44 4.22
N ALA A 65 -20.25 5.76 5.47
CA ALA A 65 -18.85 5.96 5.85
C ALA A 65 -18.06 4.64 5.81
N MET A 66 -18.70 3.52 6.18
CA MET A 66 -18.13 2.19 6.07
C MET A 66 -17.94 1.74 4.60
N ASP A 67 -18.93 2.01 3.74
CA ASP A 67 -18.82 1.76 2.30
C ASP A 67 -17.67 2.57 1.67
N GLU A 68 -17.51 3.82 2.09
CA GLU A 68 -16.41 4.67 1.62
C GLU A 68 -15.05 4.14 2.08
N GLU A 69 -14.95 3.64 3.32
CA GLU A 69 -13.71 3.00 3.80
C GLU A 69 -13.33 1.77 2.95
N GLY A 70 -14.29 0.89 2.67
CA GLY A 70 -14.06 -0.28 1.80
C GLY A 70 -13.63 0.11 0.39
N ARG A 71 -14.23 1.17 -0.17
CA ARG A 71 -13.83 1.72 -1.48
C ARG A 71 -12.41 2.28 -1.48
N LEU A 72 -11.99 2.91 -0.38
CA LEU A 72 -10.64 3.45 -0.22
C LEU A 72 -9.60 2.33 -0.10
N GLU A 73 -9.94 1.21 0.56
CA GLU A 73 -9.09 0.03 0.64
C GLU A 73 -8.85 -0.59 -0.76
N GLU A 74 -9.91 -0.72 -1.57
CA GLU A 74 -9.79 -1.19 -2.95
C GLU A 74 -8.88 -0.27 -3.80
N GLN A 75 -9.04 1.06 -3.66
CA GLN A 75 -8.18 2.03 -4.35
C GLN A 75 -6.71 1.93 -3.91
N SER A 76 -6.47 1.62 -2.64
CA SER A 76 -5.13 1.41 -2.11
C SER A 76 -4.41 0.27 -2.84
N LEU A 77 -5.11 -0.82 -3.17
CA LEU A 77 -4.56 -1.94 -3.96
C LEU A 77 -4.15 -1.49 -5.37
N TYR A 78 -4.96 -0.66 -6.03
CA TYR A 78 -4.62 -0.13 -7.34
C TYR A 78 -3.37 0.77 -7.30
N VAL A 79 -3.29 1.67 -6.32
CA VAL A 79 -2.10 2.52 -6.11
C VAL A 79 -0.86 1.66 -5.82
N GLN A 80 -1.02 0.58 -5.06
CA GLN A 80 0.06 -0.37 -4.78
C GLN A 80 0.58 -1.02 -6.07
N GLY A 81 -0.30 -1.42 -6.99
CA GLY A 81 0.11 -1.95 -8.31
C GLY A 81 0.89 -0.94 -9.15
N ARG A 82 0.52 0.35 -9.08
CA ARG A 82 1.28 1.42 -9.73
C ARG A 82 2.65 1.62 -9.09
N LEU A 83 2.75 1.59 -7.76
CA LEU A 83 4.04 1.66 -7.07
C LEU A 83 4.95 0.53 -7.51
N ASP A 84 4.43 -0.70 -7.58
CA ASP A 84 5.20 -1.88 -8.02
C ASP A 84 5.73 -1.72 -9.45
N SER A 85 5.00 -1.03 -10.33
CA SER A 85 5.38 -0.83 -11.74
C SER A 85 6.53 0.17 -11.94
N PHE A 86 6.63 1.19 -11.07
CA PHE A 86 7.62 2.27 -11.19
C PHE A 86 8.67 2.26 -10.08
N ARG A 87 8.66 1.21 -9.24
CA ARG A 87 9.52 1.14 -8.05
C ARG A 87 11.00 1.18 -8.44
N PRO A 88 11.77 2.13 -7.90
CA PRO A 88 13.22 2.11 -8.05
C PRO A 88 13.82 1.00 -7.19
N HIS A 89 14.53 0.07 -7.83
CA HIS A 89 15.21 -1.02 -7.14
C HIS A 89 16.61 -0.59 -6.69
N VAL A 90 16.88 -0.72 -5.38
CA VAL A 90 18.16 -0.37 -4.76
C VAL A 90 18.53 -1.48 -3.76
N PRO A 91 19.08 -2.60 -4.22
CA PRO A 91 19.35 -3.78 -3.39
C PRO A 91 20.21 -3.47 -2.16
N ASN A 92 19.75 -3.89 -0.98
CA ASN A 92 20.46 -3.81 0.29
C ASN A 92 19.90 -4.89 1.24
N SER A 93 20.65 -5.96 1.46
CA SER A 93 20.19 -7.12 2.25
C SER A 93 19.93 -6.80 3.73
N ALA A 94 20.76 -5.95 4.34
CA ALA A 94 20.59 -5.55 5.74
C ALA A 94 19.32 -4.71 5.92
N LEU A 95 19.13 -3.71 5.04
CA LEU A 95 17.94 -2.87 5.05
C LEU A 95 16.68 -3.67 4.72
N PHE A 96 16.78 -4.62 3.79
CA PHE A 96 15.68 -5.52 3.43
C PHE A 96 15.22 -6.36 4.63
N ALA A 97 16.16 -6.98 5.34
CA ALA A 97 15.84 -7.81 6.50
C ALA A 97 15.14 -6.97 7.59
N GLN A 98 15.73 -5.82 7.94
CA GLN A 98 15.18 -4.92 8.95
C GLN A 98 13.78 -4.39 8.58
N ALA A 99 13.62 -3.89 7.36
CA ALA A 99 12.36 -3.33 6.90
C ALA A 99 11.27 -4.40 6.76
N SER A 100 11.62 -5.62 6.37
CA SER A 100 10.66 -6.73 6.28
C SER A 100 10.17 -7.21 7.64
N GLU A 101 11.06 -7.24 8.63
CA GLU A 101 10.70 -7.57 10.01
C GLU A 101 9.80 -6.48 10.62
N LEU A 102 10.17 -5.21 10.44
CA LEU A 102 9.37 -4.08 10.89
C LEU A 102 7.98 -4.08 10.24
N ALA A 103 7.90 -4.29 8.92
CA ALA A 103 6.62 -4.36 8.21
C ALA A 103 5.72 -5.48 8.78
N ARG A 104 6.28 -6.66 9.07
CA ARG A 104 5.53 -7.77 9.67
C ARG A 104 5.01 -7.43 11.06
N SER A 105 5.81 -6.77 11.90
CA SER A 105 5.39 -6.32 13.23
C SER A 105 4.24 -5.31 13.12
N LEU A 106 4.40 -4.31 12.24
CA LEU A 106 3.38 -3.26 12.06
C LEU A 106 2.08 -3.82 11.48
N GLU A 107 2.14 -4.86 10.64
CA GLU A 107 0.94 -5.55 10.15
C GLU A 107 0.19 -6.27 11.28
N GLN A 108 0.91 -6.91 12.20
CA GLN A 108 0.31 -7.49 13.41
C GLN A 108 -0.32 -6.42 14.30
N ASP A 109 0.37 -5.31 14.51
CA ASP A 109 -0.13 -4.17 15.30
C ASP A 109 -1.39 -3.56 14.67
N ARG A 110 -1.39 -3.38 13.33
CA ARG A 110 -2.55 -2.89 12.58
C ARG A 110 -3.77 -3.79 12.81
N ASN A 111 -3.61 -5.09 12.64
CA ASN A 111 -4.72 -6.04 12.78
C ASN A 111 -5.27 -6.05 14.22
N SER A 112 -4.38 -6.04 15.23
CA SER A 112 -4.78 -5.93 16.64
C SER A 112 -5.55 -4.65 16.94
N LEU A 113 -5.09 -3.52 16.38
CA LEU A 113 -5.77 -2.23 16.56
C LEU A 113 -7.13 -2.18 15.85
N LEU A 114 -7.25 -2.78 14.66
CA LEU A 114 -8.52 -2.90 13.92
C LEU A 114 -9.53 -3.71 14.72
N ASP A 115 -9.13 -4.84 15.31
CA ASP A 115 -10.00 -5.66 16.15
C ASP A 115 -10.49 -4.86 17.37
N GLN A 116 -9.58 -4.20 18.09
CA GLN A 116 -9.93 -3.32 19.22
C GLN A 116 -10.85 -2.17 18.80
N TRP A 117 -10.66 -1.62 17.60
CA TRP A 117 -11.50 -0.55 17.09
C TRP A 117 -12.92 -1.03 16.77
N VAL A 118 -13.06 -2.23 16.19
CA VAL A 118 -14.37 -2.86 15.97
C VAL A 118 -15.09 -3.10 17.30
N GLU A 119 -14.38 -3.58 18.32
CA GLU A 119 -14.94 -3.76 19.67
C GLU A 119 -15.39 -2.42 20.28
N ALA A 120 -14.53 -1.40 20.28
CA ALA A 120 -14.87 -0.07 20.81
C ALA A 120 -16.05 0.58 20.07
N SER A 121 -16.18 0.32 18.77
CA SER A 121 -17.30 0.80 17.95
C SER A 121 -18.61 0.10 18.33
N ARG A 122 -18.58 -1.21 18.61
CA ARG A 122 -19.74 -2.00 19.07
C ARG A 122 -20.19 -1.61 20.47
N ASP A 123 -19.24 -1.35 21.36
CA ASP A 123 -19.50 -0.94 22.75
C ASP A 123 -19.96 0.54 22.87
N LEU A 124 -20.11 1.23 21.73
CA LEU A 124 -20.50 2.64 21.66
C LEU A 124 -19.59 3.54 22.50
N ASN A 125 -18.28 3.29 22.45
CA ASN A 125 -17.26 4.10 23.10
C ASN A 125 -16.53 5.00 22.07
N PRO A 126 -17.11 6.16 21.71
CA PRO A 126 -16.64 6.96 20.58
C PRO A 126 -15.25 7.56 20.80
N ASP A 127 -14.88 7.90 22.03
CA ASP A 127 -13.59 8.52 22.34
C ASP A 127 -12.45 7.52 22.13
N VAL A 128 -12.61 6.30 22.65
CA VAL A 128 -11.66 5.20 22.45
C VAL A 128 -11.59 4.80 20.97
N ALA A 129 -12.73 4.70 20.28
CA ALA A 129 -12.75 4.36 18.85
C ALA A 129 -12.05 5.43 17.99
N LYS A 130 -12.17 6.71 18.32
CA LYS A 130 -11.45 7.79 17.62
C LYS A 130 -9.95 7.75 17.89
N GLU A 131 -9.55 7.49 19.12
CA GLU A 131 -8.13 7.32 19.48
C GLU A 131 -7.52 6.13 18.73
N LEU A 132 -8.19 4.98 18.74
CA LEU A 132 -7.76 3.78 18.01
C LEU A 132 -7.68 4.04 16.51
N SER A 133 -8.66 4.73 15.91
CA SER A 133 -8.60 5.10 14.49
C SER A 133 -7.36 5.94 14.15
N SER A 134 -6.93 6.82 15.06
CA SER A 134 -5.74 7.63 14.88
C SER A 134 -4.46 6.78 14.97
N LYS A 135 -4.40 5.85 15.93
CA LYS A 135 -3.30 4.88 16.05
C LYS A 135 -3.19 3.96 14.83
N ILE A 136 -4.32 3.47 14.32
CA ILE A 136 -4.37 2.65 13.10
C ILE A 136 -3.76 3.41 11.93
N ARG A 137 -4.14 4.69 11.74
CA ARG A 137 -3.59 5.53 10.69
C ARG A 137 -2.07 5.64 10.79
N ASP A 138 -1.55 5.93 11.99
CA ASP A 138 -0.11 6.09 12.20
C ASP A 138 0.65 4.80 11.89
N VAL A 139 0.10 3.65 12.30
CA VAL A 139 0.66 2.33 11.98
C VAL A 139 0.57 2.03 10.50
N GLU A 140 -0.53 2.39 9.81
CA GLU A 140 -0.68 2.21 8.37
C GLU A 140 0.32 3.03 7.55
N LEU A 141 0.60 4.27 7.96
CA LEU A 141 1.63 5.12 7.36
C LEU A 141 3.02 4.50 7.55
N ALA A 142 3.36 4.10 8.77
CA ALA A 142 4.64 3.43 9.06
C ALA A 142 4.78 2.10 8.30
N LEU A 143 3.70 1.32 8.20
CA LEU A 143 3.66 0.07 7.45
C LEU A 143 3.88 0.31 5.96
N ALA A 144 3.27 1.35 5.40
CA ALA A 144 3.44 1.72 4.00
C ALA A 144 4.91 2.07 3.69
N GLU A 145 5.56 2.85 4.56
CA GLU A 145 6.97 3.22 4.43
C GLU A 145 7.90 2.00 4.58
N ALA A 146 7.70 1.19 5.63
CA ALA A 146 8.52 0.00 5.88
C ALA A 146 8.39 -1.02 4.75
N SER A 147 7.16 -1.26 4.28
CA SER A 147 6.89 -2.16 3.16
C SER A 147 7.53 -1.67 1.87
N GLU A 148 7.45 -0.38 1.57
CA GLU A 148 8.08 0.17 0.37
C GLU A 148 9.61 0.10 0.46
N THR A 149 10.17 0.39 1.64
CA THR A 149 11.61 0.26 1.90
C THR A 149 12.08 -1.18 1.71
N ALA A 150 11.34 -2.16 2.23
CA ALA A 150 11.63 -3.58 2.02
C ALA A 150 11.58 -3.95 0.53
N LYS A 151 10.52 -3.56 -0.19
CA LYS A 151 10.39 -3.88 -1.61
C LYS A 151 11.49 -3.24 -2.46
N ARG A 152 11.92 -2.02 -2.15
CA ARG A 152 13.03 -1.34 -2.85
C ARG A 152 14.39 -1.98 -2.58
N SER A 153 14.62 -2.40 -1.34
CA SER A 153 15.90 -2.95 -0.87
C SER A 153 16.10 -4.44 -1.12
N ARG A 154 15.07 -5.11 -1.64
CA ARG A 154 15.11 -6.54 -1.93
C ARG A 154 16.36 -6.94 -2.74
N PRO A 155 17.13 -7.96 -2.33
CA PRO A 155 18.25 -8.48 -3.13
C PRO A 155 17.80 -9.05 -4.48
N PHE A 156 18.72 -9.15 -5.44
CA PHE A 156 18.47 -9.91 -6.66
C PHE A 156 18.35 -11.41 -6.35
N GLY A 157 17.42 -12.12 -7.00
CA GLY A 157 17.26 -13.56 -6.86
C GLY A 157 16.48 -14.03 -5.63
N THR A 158 16.18 -13.16 -4.67
CA THR A 158 15.10 -13.43 -3.71
C THR A 158 13.79 -13.20 -4.44
N SER A 159 13.11 -14.26 -4.90
CA SER A 159 11.69 -14.19 -5.21
C SER A 159 10.94 -14.01 -3.88
N ALA A 160 10.14 -12.95 -3.75
CA ALA A 160 9.02 -12.99 -2.83
C ALA A 160 8.20 -14.17 -3.35
N GLN A 161 8.10 -15.24 -2.55
CA GLN A 161 7.01 -16.17 -2.71
C GLN A 161 5.76 -15.31 -2.59
N THR A 162 5.23 -14.94 -3.75
CA THR A 162 3.89 -14.40 -3.89
C THR A 162 2.97 -15.39 -3.19
N SER A 163 2.22 -14.90 -2.22
CA SER A 163 1.12 -15.61 -1.56
C SER A 163 0.12 -16.25 -2.54
N SER A 164 0.20 -15.93 -3.84
CA SER A 164 -0.46 -16.64 -4.93
C SER A 164 -0.16 -18.14 -4.98
N ASP A 165 1.04 -18.59 -4.58
CA ASP A 165 1.36 -20.03 -4.54
C ASP A 165 0.70 -20.74 -3.35
N ALA A 166 0.42 -20.01 -2.27
CA ALA A 166 -0.28 -20.55 -1.10
C ALA A 166 -1.80 -20.66 -1.33
N VAL A 167 -2.38 -19.81 -2.19
CA VAL A 167 -3.80 -19.92 -2.58
C VAL A 167 -4.01 -21.08 -3.55
N LEU A 168 -3.12 -21.26 -4.52
CA LEU A 168 -3.18 -22.40 -5.47
C LEU A 168 -2.91 -23.76 -4.80
N ALA A 169 -2.11 -23.80 -3.73
CA ALA A 169 -1.89 -25.04 -2.97
C ALA A 169 -3.11 -25.47 -2.13
N ARG A 170 -4.02 -24.55 -1.79
CA ARG A 170 -5.23 -24.84 -1.00
C ARG A 170 -6.43 -25.26 -1.85
N GLU A 171 -6.45 -24.91 -3.13
CA GLU A 171 -7.52 -25.30 -4.07
C GLU A 171 -7.31 -26.67 -4.73
N LEU A 172 -6.18 -27.33 -4.48
CA LEU A 172 -5.81 -28.62 -5.10
C LEU A 172 -5.89 -29.82 -4.16
N ASP A 173 -6.63 -29.73 -3.04
CA ASP A 173 -6.94 -30.89 -2.21
C ASP A 173 -8.39 -31.37 -2.48
N PRO A 174 -8.61 -32.42 -3.30
CA PRO A 174 -9.94 -32.92 -3.61
C PRO A 174 -10.46 -33.95 -2.59
N ASP A 175 -9.80 -34.17 -1.44
CA ASP A 175 -10.12 -35.30 -0.55
C ASP A 175 -10.88 -34.97 0.75
N GLU A 176 -11.39 -33.75 0.97
CA GLU A 176 -12.31 -33.43 2.11
C GLU A 176 -13.81 -33.42 1.73
N ARG A 177 -14.23 -34.28 0.80
CA ARG A 177 -15.66 -34.59 0.60
C ARG A 177 -15.91 -36.10 0.57
N ARG A 178 -15.80 -36.75 1.73
CA ARG A 178 -16.57 -37.97 2.05
C ARG A 178 -16.95 -38.02 3.52
#